data_AF-A0A0A1DLM4-F1
#
_entry.id   AF-A0A0A1DLM4-F1
#
_cell.length_a   1.000
_cell.length_b   1.000
_cell.length_c   1.000
_cell.angle_alpha   90.00
_cell.angle_beta   90.00
_cell.angle_gamma   90.00
#
_symmetry.space_group_name_H-M   'P 1'
#
loop_
_entity.id
_entity.type
_entity.pdbx_description
1 polymer ?
#
loop_
_entity_poly.entity_id
_entity_poly.type
_entity_poly.pdbx_seq_one_letter_code
_entity_poly.pdbx_strand_id
1 'polypeptide(L)'
;MVRLPTLLLLGALALAGCSATGSGTGSGAPAAAPAHPTPDPWADLPAGPAPAVPYVAGRRYVGPDGTRRLPGGARGLSGVVPFAGGLLVADTSYFEGTNGLALVRRGRYDATWSPGGACSSGVPVASPDGHHVAWTTVRYPESGDVGEGAVHRARADGSGEVVRPTGPGLVQAVGFVGGEVVYDRGFRDGAWRTDFRGPPVRIPGVDRVVALSARGLLVGQRGDRVRLVLDLRGKVRWRAAAGDLSWFSPDGSRVLAVDGDRLRVLATGDGSVRAELTLPAGTDGSTVVWEGDRSLLAVAERGGRVAVVRLRLDGTAERATAAVVVRGGRAPYVLVGQ
;
A
#
# COMPACT_ATOMS: atom_id res chain seq x y z
N MET A 1 12.89 11.45 27.61
CA MET A 1 11.57 11.55 26.93
C MET A 1 11.71 11.06 25.50
N VAL A 2 11.33 9.81 25.24
CA VAL A 2 11.46 9.15 23.94
C VAL A 2 10.20 9.43 23.12
N ARG A 3 10.32 10.15 22.00
CA ARG A 3 9.25 10.29 21.01
C ARG A 3 9.38 9.11 20.04
N LEU A 4 8.40 8.19 20.06
CA LEU A 4 8.25 7.14 19.04
C LEU A 4 8.09 7.79 17.65
N PRO A 5 8.74 7.27 16.59
CA PRO A 5 8.37 7.62 15.23
C PRO A 5 7.03 6.96 14.89
N THR A 6 6.07 7.79 14.54
CA THR A 6 4.71 7.43 14.12
C THR A 6 4.75 6.58 12.85
N LEU A 7 4.62 5.26 13.00
CA LEU A 7 3.96 4.45 11.97
C LEU A 7 2.50 4.89 12.01
N LEU A 8 2.05 5.59 10.97
CA LEU A 8 0.69 6.13 10.91
C LEU A 8 -0.27 4.97 10.63
N LEU A 9 -0.66 4.33 11.73
CA LEU A 9 -1.75 3.39 11.86
C LEU A 9 -3.06 4.15 11.60
N LEU A 10 -3.82 3.74 10.59
CA LEU A 10 -5.18 4.22 10.36
C LEU A 10 -6.11 3.68 11.45
N GLY A 11 -6.51 4.56 12.38
CA GLY A 11 -7.55 4.31 13.36
C GLY A 11 -8.50 5.50 13.46
N ALA A 12 -9.58 5.49 12.68
CA ALA A 12 -10.69 6.43 12.86
C ALA A 12 -11.86 5.68 13.50
N LEU A 13 -12.07 5.87 14.81
CA LEU A 13 -13.29 5.51 15.52
C LEU A 13 -13.75 6.72 16.35
N ALA A 14 -14.77 7.42 15.87
CA ALA A 14 -15.52 8.38 16.66
C ALA A 14 -16.73 7.66 17.28
N LEU A 15 -16.76 7.53 18.60
CA LEU A 15 -17.94 7.12 19.36
C LEU A 15 -18.76 8.37 19.69
N ALA A 16 -19.94 8.50 19.07
CA ALA A 16 -20.96 9.46 19.47
C ALA A 16 -22.07 8.72 20.24
N GLY A 17 -22.24 9.06 21.51
CA GLY A 17 -23.35 8.60 22.34
C GLY A 17 -24.61 9.44 22.12
N CYS A 18 -25.76 8.77 21.99
CA CYS A 18 -27.10 9.31 22.20
C CYS A 18 -27.30 9.61 23.71
N SER A 19 -28.19 10.45 24.25
CA SER A 19 -29.49 10.97 23.82
C SER A 19 -29.85 12.17 24.71
N ALA A 20 -30.67 13.11 24.24
CA ALA A 20 -31.49 13.94 25.13
C ALA A 20 -32.87 14.16 24.48
N THR A 21 -33.90 13.59 25.12
CA THR A 21 -35.31 13.69 24.75
C THR A 21 -35.88 14.96 25.36
N GLY A 22 -36.29 15.92 24.53
CA GLY A 22 -36.96 17.15 24.96
C GLY A 22 -38.22 17.39 24.15
N SER A 23 -39.38 17.20 24.79
CA SER A 23 -40.70 17.47 24.24
C SER A 23 -40.99 18.98 24.30
N GLY A 24 -40.90 19.66 23.16
CA GLY A 24 -41.17 21.10 23.04
C GLY A 24 -42.22 21.37 21.95
N THR A 25 -43.35 21.93 22.36
CA THR A 25 -44.50 22.32 21.55
C THR A 25 -44.23 23.53 20.64
N GLY A 26 -44.63 23.40 19.38
CA GLY A 26 -45.27 24.45 18.57
C GLY A 26 -44.50 25.75 18.30
N SER A 27 -43.79 25.81 17.17
CA SER A 27 -43.54 27.07 16.46
C SER A 27 -43.45 26.79 14.96
N GLY A 28 -44.27 27.49 14.16
CA GLY A 28 -44.34 27.31 12.72
C GLY A 28 -43.02 27.69 12.06
N ALA A 29 -42.23 26.70 11.66
CA ALA A 29 -40.97 26.92 11.00
C ALA A 29 -41.21 27.58 9.62
N PRO A 30 -40.49 28.68 9.31
CA PRO A 30 -40.58 29.30 7.99
C PRO A 30 -40.21 28.29 6.91
N ALA A 31 -40.95 28.33 5.79
CA ALA A 31 -40.69 27.48 4.64
C ALA A 31 -39.20 27.55 4.26
N ALA A 32 -38.54 26.40 4.25
CA ALA A 32 -37.12 26.30 3.95
C ALA A 32 -36.87 26.95 2.58
N ALA A 33 -36.04 27.99 2.57
CA ALA A 33 -35.57 28.60 1.33
C ALA A 33 -34.93 27.50 0.45
N PRO A 34 -35.13 27.53 -0.87
CA PRO A 34 -34.54 26.54 -1.77
C PRO A 34 -33.03 26.52 -1.54
N ALA A 35 -32.50 25.33 -1.21
CA ALA A 35 -31.07 25.16 -0.99
C ALA A 35 -30.34 25.51 -2.29
N HIS A 36 -29.40 26.46 -2.22
CA HIS A 36 -28.49 26.71 -3.32
C HIS A 36 -27.71 25.42 -3.64
N PRO A 37 -27.52 25.08 -4.92
CA PRO A 37 -26.74 23.91 -5.28
C PRO A 37 -25.33 24.06 -4.72
N THR A 38 -24.92 23.13 -3.86
CA THR A 38 -23.54 23.07 -3.37
C THR A 38 -22.61 22.86 -4.56
N PRO A 39 -21.56 23.69 -4.74
CA PRO A 39 -20.57 23.49 -5.81
C PRO A 39 -19.99 22.07 -5.75
N ASP A 40 -19.81 21.43 -6.91
CA ASP A 40 -19.16 20.12 -6.96
C ASP A 40 -17.69 20.27 -6.50
N PRO A 41 -17.28 19.64 -5.39
CA PRO A 41 -15.92 19.78 -4.85
C PRO A 41 -14.82 19.20 -5.75
N TRP A 42 -15.21 18.63 -6.90
CA TRP A 42 -14.33 18.04 -7.91
C TRP A 42 -14.31 18.81 -9.24
N ALA A 43 -15.00 19.96 -9.32
CA ALA A 43 -15.12 20.74 -10.56
C ALA A 43 -13.77 21.24 -11.11
N ASP A 44 -12.75 21.37 -10.25
CA ASP A 44 -11.39 21.77 -10.58
C ASP A 44 -10.55 20.63 -11.18
N LEU A 45 -10.98 19.38 -11.07
CA LEU A 45 -10.27 18.21 -11.59
C LEU A 45 -11.04 17.57 -12.76
N PRO A 46 -10.60 17.78 -14.02
CA PRO A 46 -11.25 17.20 -15.19
C PRO A 46 -11.20 15.67 -15.14
N ALA A 47 -12.14 15.01 -15.81
CA ALA A 47 -12.12 13.55 -15.95
C ALA A 47 -11.04 13.12 -16.96
N GLY A 48 -10.21 12.16 -16.56
CA GLY A 48 -9.21 11.51 -17.40
C GLY A 48 -9.53 10.03 -17.65
N PRO A 49 -8.65 9.30 -18.36
CA PRO A 49 -8.80 7.85 -18.55
C PRO A 49 -8.64 7.08 -17.23
N ALA A 50 -9.16 5.85 -17.20
CA ALA A 50 -9.01 4.93 -16.08
C ALA A 50 -7.53 4.67 -15.73
N PRO A 51 -7.21 4.30 -14.46
CA PRO A 51 -5.85 3.90 -14.09
C PRO A 51 -5.27 2.81 -14.98
N ALA A 52 -4.00 2.94 -15.35
CA ALA A 52 -3.28 1.90 -16.11
C ALA A 52 -2.76 0.76 -15.21
N VAL A 53 -2.68 0.99 -13.90
CA VAL A 53 -2.26 0.00 -12.90
C VAL A 53 -3.46 -0.61 -12.18
N PRO A 54 -3.31 -1.80 -11.59
CA PRO A 54 -4.39 -2.42 -10.83
C PRO A 54 -4.83 -1.59 -9.61
N TYR A 55 -6.12 -1.63 -9.32
CA TYR A 55 -6.70 -0.99 -8.14
C TYR A 55 -7.96 -1.73 -7.68
N VAL A 56 -8.36 -1.49 -6.44
CA VAL A 56 -9.65 -1.94 -5.92
C VAL A 56 -10.62 -0.78 -5.94
N ALA A 57 -11.85 -1.03 -6.40
CA ALA A 57 -12.99 -0.12 -6.33
C ALA A 57 -14.17 -0.82 -5.62
N GLY A 58 -14.34 -0.54 -4.33
CA GLY A 58 -15.28 -1.19 -3.43
C GLY A 58 -14.98 -2.68 -3.32
N ARG A 59 -15.78 -3.49 -4.01
CA ARG A 59 -15.67 -4.97 -4.01
C ARG A 59 -15.18 -5.52 -5.34
N ARG A 60 -14.49 -4.69 -6.12
CA ARG A 60 -14.02 -5.05 -7.46
C ARG A 60 -12.53 -4.77 -7.53
N TYR A 61 -11.76 -5.80 -7.80
CA TYR A 61 -10.40 -5.66 -8.29
C TYR A 61 -10.50 -5.32 -9.78
N VAL A 62 -9.88 -4.23 -10.20
CA VAL A 62 -9.75 -3.81 -11.60
C VAL A 62 -8.28 -3.97 -11.96
N GLY A 63 -7.97 -4.89 -12.87
CA GLY A 63 -6.61 -5.12 -13.35
C GLY A 63 -6.56 -5.21 -14.88
N PRO A 64 -5.36 -5.42 -15.45
CA PRO A 64 -5.18 -5.51 -16.91
C PRO A 64 -5.99 -6.64 -17.54
N ASP A 65 -6.17 -7.76 -16.84
CA ASP A 65 -6.97 -8.91 -17.30
C ASP A 65 -8.48 -8.75 -17.05
N GLY A 66 -8.93 -7.54 -16.72
CA GLY A 66 -10.33 -7.20 -16.46
C GLY A 66 -10.69 -7.11 -14.98
N THR A 67 -12.00 -7.18 -14.71
CA THR A 67 -12.57 -6.95 -13.37
C THR A 67 -12.90 -8.26 -12.68
N ARG A 68 -12.48 -8.41 -11.42
CA ARG A 68 -12.80 -9.56 -10.57
C ARG A 68 -13.52 -9.11 -9.32
N ARG A 69 -14.55 -9.84 -8.91
CA ARG A 69 -15.25 -9.57 -7.65
C ARG A 69 -14.40 -10.02 -6.47
N LEU A 70 -14.39 -9.22 -5.43
CA LEU A 70 -13.81 -9.55 -4.13
C LEU A 70 -14.91 -9.95 -3.15
N PRO A 71 -14.60 -10.79 -2.14
CA PRO A 71 -15.53 -11.12 -1.08
C PRO A 71 -16.08 -9.85 -0.43
N GLY A 72 -17.29 -9.95 0.11
CA GLY A 72 -17.91 -8.82 0.80
C GLY A 72 -17.55 -8.79 2.25
N GLY A 73 -17.60 -7.62 2.86
CA GLY A 73 -17.55 -7.51 4.31
C GLY A 73 -17.06 -6.15 4.77
N ALA A 74 -17.09 -5.99 6.08
CA ALA A 74 -16.52 -4.87 6.80
C ALA A 74 -14.99 -5.00 6.96
N ARG A 75 -14.29 -5.69 6.07
CA ARG A 75 -12.82 -5.79 6.11
C ARG A 75 -12.25 -4.89 5.01
N GLY A 76 -11.33 -3.99 5.38
CA GLY A 76 -10.55 -3.24 4.41
C GLY A 76 -9.56 -4.17 3.72
N LEU A 77 -8.97 -3.71 2.62
CA LEU A 77 -7.90 -4.42 1.93
C LEU A 77 -6.62 -3.62 2.06
N SER A 78 -5.52 -4.31 2.36
CA SER A 78 -4.19 -3.71 2.42
C SER A 78 -3.36 -4.06 1.19
N GLY A 79 -3.62 -5.18 0.52
CA GLY A 79 -2.94 -5.53 -0.72
C GLY A 79 -3.59 -6.69 -1.47
N VAL A 80 -3.32 -6.79 -2.77
CA VAL A 80 -3.86 -7.84 -3.62
C VAL A 80 -2.95 -8.09 -4.82
N VAL A 81 -2.66 -9.35 -5.13
CA VAL A 81 -1.91 -9.73 -6.34
C VAL A 81 -2.59 -10.91 -7.04
N PRO A 82 -2.51 -11.00 -8.39
CA PRO A 82 -2.92 -12.21 -9.11
C PRO A 82 -2.13 -13.43 -8.63
N PHE A 83 -2.83 -14.50 -8.27
CA PHE A 83 -2.20 -15.73 -7.79
C PHE A 83 -3.13 -16.94 -7.97
N ALA A 84 -2.58 -18.06 -8.45
CA ALA A 84 -3.25 -19.36 -8.53
C ALA A 84 -4.64 -19.32 -9.20
N GLY A 85 -4.74 -18.59 -10.32
CA GLY A 85 -5.99 -18.38 -11.07
C GLY A 85 -7.02 -17.49 -10.37
N GLY A 86 -6.64 -16.87 -9.25
CA GLY A 86 -7.47 -16.00 -8.42
C GLY A 86 -6.72 -14.73 -8.02
N LEU A 87 -6.90 -14.32 -6.77
CA LEU A 87 -6.23 -13.18 -6.15
C LEU A 87 -5.74 -13.59 -4.76
N LEU A 88 -4.46 -13.42 -4.48
CA LEU A 88 -3.94 -13.49 -3.12
C LEU A 88 -4.16 -12.12 -2.47
N VAL A 89 -4.95 -12.10 -1.40
CA VAL A 89 -5.45 -10.87 -0.77
C VAL A 89 -4.93 -10.76 0.65
N ALA A 90 -4.38 -9.60 0.98
CA ALA A 90 -4.15 -9.14 2.34
C ALA A 90 -5.30 -8.23 2.77
N ASP A 91 -6.02 -8.61 3.83
CA ASP A 91 -7.13 -7.85 4.39
C ASP A 91 -6.82 -7.29 5.78
N THR A 92 -7.59 -6.30 6.22
CA THR A 92 -7.43 -5.64 7.52
C THR A 92 -8.22 -6.34 8.63
N SER A 93 -8.37 -7.67 8.57
CA SER A 93 -9.13 -8.42 9.60
C SER A 93 -8.45 -8.39 10.97
N TYR A 94 -7.13 -8.20 10.98
CA TYR A 94 -6.30 -8.19 12.17
C TYR A 94 -5.67 -6.80 12.37
N PHE A 95 -5.16 -6.54 13.58
CA PHE A 95 -4.69 -5.23 14.02
C PHE A 95 -3.16 -5.30 14.34
N GLU A 96 -2.55 -4.18 14.70
CA GLU A 96 -1.15 -4.09 15.16
C GLU A 96 -0.06 -4.61 14.20
N GLY A 97 -0.27 -4.47 12.89
CA GLY A 97 0.76 -4.79 11.88
C GLY A 97 0.69 -6.22 11.34
N THR A 98 -0.41 -6.92 11.60
CA THR A 98 -0.78 -8.14 10.88
C THR A 98 -2.01 -7.93 10.00
N ASN A 99 -2.07 -8.69 8.91
CA ASN A 99 -3.14 -8.73 7.93
C ASN A 99 -3.68 -10.16 7.84
N GLY A 100 -4.95 -10.31 7.48
CA GLY A 100 -5.47 -11.62 7.08
C GLY A 100 -4.93 -11.94 5.70
N LEU A 101 -4.52 -13.18 5.47
CA LEU A 101 -4.05 -13.63 4.16
C LEU A 101 -4.98 -14.70 3.61
N ALA A 102 -5.57 -14.44 2.45
CA ALA A 102 -6.52 -15.37 1.85
C ALA A 102 -6.42 -15.42 0.32
N LEU A 103 -6.62 -16.61 -0.23
CA LEU A 103 -6.82 -16.78 -1.67
C LEU A 103 -8.30 -16.56 -2.00
N VAL A 104 -8.56 -15.70 -2.96
CA VAL A 104 -9.88 -15.42 -3.50
C VAL A 104 -10.01 -16.01 -4.90
N ARG A 105 -10.99 -16.90 -5.09
CA ARG A 105 -11.36 -17.45 -6.39
C ARG A 105 -12.84 -17.25 -6.63
N ARG A 106 -13.20 -16.79 -7.84
CA ARG A 106 -14.61 -16.57 -8.24
C ARG A 106 -15.39 -15.70 -7.24
N GLY A 107 -14.72 -14.71 -6.63
CA GLY A 107 -15.29 -13.78 -5.66
C GLY A 107 -15.62 -14.37 -4.28
N ARG A 108 -15.03 -15.51 -3.93
CA ARG A 108 -15.14 -16.15 -2.61
C ARG A 108 -13.75 -16.49 -2.07
N TYR A 109 -13.62 -16.52 -0.75
CA TYR A 109 -12.45 -17.08 -0.10
C TYR A 109 -12.37 -18.58 -0.39
N ASP A 110 -11.19 -19.04 -0.79
CA ASP A 110 -10.91 -20.45 -1.00
C ASP A 110 -10.50 -21.10 0.32
N ALA A 111 -11.45 -21.80 0.96
CA ALA A 111 -11.22 -22.47 2.24
C ALA A 111 -10.26 -23.67 2.15
N THR A 112 -9.96 -24.16 0.94
CA THR A 112 -9.02 -25.26 0.73
C THR A 112 -7.57 -24.79 0.67
N TRP A 113 -7.35 -23.49 0.46
CA TRP A 113 -6.02 -22.90 0.46
C TRP A 113 -5.65 -22.43 1.87
N SER A 114 -4.63 -23.05 2.44
CA SER A 114 -4.07 -22.70 3.75
C SER A 114 -2.56 -22.54 3.62
N PRO A 115 -2.00 -21.32 3.70
CA PRO A 115 -0.57 -21.11 3.48
C PRO A 115 0.27 -21.45 4.73
N GLY A 116 -0.18 -22.39 5.58
CA GLY A 116 0.48 -22.74 6.84
C GLY A 116 0.15 -21.80 8.02
N GLY A 117 -0.70 -20.80 7.80
CA GLY A 117 -1.23 -19.84 8.77
C GLY A 117 -2.16 -18.84 8.07
N ALA A 118 -3.13 -18.23 8.74
CA ALA A 118 -4.06 -17.28 8.08
C ALA A 118 -3.68 -15.80 8.28
N CYS A 119 -2.46 -15.55 8.79
CA CYS A 119 -1.94 -14.22 9.07
C CYS A 119 -0.65 -13.94 8.29
N SER A 120 -0.50 -12.68 7.85
CA SER A 120 0.71 -12.12 7.24
C SER A 120 1.10 -10.84 7.97
N SER A 121 2.37 -10.46 7.99
CA SER A 121 2.76 -9.08 8.29
C SER A 121 3.13 -8.39 6.97
N GLY A 122 2.28 -7.47 6.52
CA GLY A 122 2.41 -6.85 5.18
C GLY A 122 1.60 -7.53 4.08
N VAL A 123 1.88 -7.16 2.84
CA VAL A 123 1.09 -7.50 1.64
C VAL A 123 1.84 -8.50 0.75
N PRO A 124 1.13 -9.35 -0.02
CA PRO A 124 1.78 -10.15 -1.04
C PRO A 124 2.35 -9.26 -2.15
N VAL A 125 3.48 -9.66 -2.72
CA VAL A 125 4.21 -8.92 -3.75
C VAL A 125 4.45 -9.81 -4.97
N ALA A 126 4.32 -9.24 -6.18
CA ALA A 126 4.62 -9.94 -7.42
C ALA A 126 6.05 -9.62 -7.89
N SER A 127 6.68 -10.54 -8.63
CA SER A 127 7.92 -10.23 -9.33
C SER A 127 7.64 -9.28 -10.50
N PRO A 128 8.64 -8.47 -10.94
CA PRO A 128 8.45 -7.54 -12.05
C PRO A 128 7.98 -8.18 -13.37
N ASP A 129 8.33 -9.45 -13.59
CA ASP A 129 7.90 -10.25 -14.75
C ASP A 129 6.52 -10.92 -14.56
N GLY A 130 5.92 -10.78 -13.38
CA GLY A 130 4.64 -11.39 -13.01
C GLY A 130 4.67 -12.92 -12.88
N HIS A 131 5.85 -13.56 -12.94
CA HIS A 131 5.96 -15.02 -12.91
C HIS A 131 5.96 -15.61 -11.50
N HIS A 132 6.29 -14.82 -10.48
CA HIS A 132 6.37 -15.25 -9.11
C HIS A 132 5.58 -14.32 -8.18
N VAL A 133 5.14 -14.88 -7.07
CA VAL A 133 4.53 -14.16 -5.96
C VAL A 133 5.24 -14.55 -4.69
N ALA A 134 5.55 -13.56 -3.85
CA ALA A 134 6.08 -13.76 -2.52
C ALA A 134 5.11 -13.18 -1.49
N TRP A 135 5.06 -13.83 -0.33
CA TRP A 135 4.29 -13.37 0.82
C TRP A 135 4.95 -13.88 2.08
N THR A 136 4.41 -13.49 3.20
CA THR A 136 4.89 -13.86 4.52
C THR A 136 3.75 -14.47 5.32
N THR A 137 4.09 -15.41 6.17
CA THR A 137 3.17 -15.87 7.20
C THR A 137 3.79 -15.63 8.57
N VAL A 138 2.94 -15.21 9.50
CA VAL A 138 3.28 -15.05 10.91
C VAL A 138 2.21 -15.71 11.74
N ARG A 139 2.56 -16.15 12.95
CA ARG A 139 1.56 -16.51 13.95
C ARG A 139 0.85 -15.25 14.44
N TYR A 140 -0.42 -15.39 14.82
CA TYR A 140 -1.20 -14.29 15.36
C TYR A 140 -0.55 -13.80 16.65
N PRO A 141 -0.03 -12.55 16.70
CA PRO A 141 0.55 -12.04 17.94
C PRO A 141 -0.46 -12.10 19.10
N GLU A 142 -1.75 -11.89 18.80
CA GLU A 142 -2.84 -11.91 19.77
C GLU A 142 -3.18 -13.32 20.27
N SER A 143 -2.77 -14.38 19.58
CA SER A 143 -2.99 -15.74 20.06
C SER A 143 -1.96 -16.21 21.09
N GLY A 144 -0.96 -15.38 21.42
CA GLY A 144 0.15 -15.74 22.30
C GLY A 144 1.09 -16.80 21.70
N ASP A 145 0.92 -17.11 20.41
CA ASP A 145 1.74 -18.09 19.70
C ASP A 145 3.02 -17.40 19.20
N VAL A 146 4.15 -17.81 19.77
CA VAL A 146 5.50 -17.31 19.43
C VAL A 146 6.17 -18.14 18.33
N GLY A 147 5.41 -18.96 17.61
CA GLY A 147 5.90 -19.78 16.51
C GLY A 147 6.60 -18.95 15.42
N GLU A 148 7.46 -19.61 14.66
CA GLU A 148 8.28 -18.97 13.64
C GLU A 148 7.43 -18.41 12.50
N GLY A 149 7.76 -17.19 12.07
CA GLY A 149 7.30 -16.65 10.80
C GLY A 149 8.04 -17.31 9.64
N ALA A 150 7.51 -17.11 8.43
CA ALA A 150 8.13 -17.60 7.21
C ALA A 150 7.95 -16.62 6.05
N VAL A 151 8.92 -16.64 5.14
CA VAL A 151 8.79 -16.06 3.81
C VAL A 151 8.52 -17.17 2.80
N HIS A 152 7.58 -16.92 1.90
CA HIS A 152 7.13 -17.84 0.87
C HIS A 152 7.44 -17.26 -0.51
N ARG A 153 7.70 -18.14 -1.47
CA ARG A 153 7.71 -17.81 -2.90
C ARG A 153 7.06 -18.95 -3.66
N ALA A 154 6.13 -18.64 -4.54
CA ALA A 154 5.58 -19.58 -5.50
C ALA A 154 5.51 -18.95 -6.88
N ARG A 155 5.27 -19.76 -7.91
CA ARG A 155 4.89 -19.24 -9.23
C ARG A 155 3.52 -18.57 -9.14
N ALA A 156 3.26 -17.61 -10.01
CA ALA A 156 1.98 -16.89 -10.04
C ALA A 156 0.78 -17.81 -10.34
N ASP A 157 1.00 -18.99 -10.92
CA ASP A 157 -0.01 -20.04 -11.10
C ASP A 157 -0.30 -20.87 -9.82
N GLY A 158 0.40 -20.59 -8.73
CA GLY A 158 0.27 -21.28 -7.44
C GLY A 158 1.16 -22.51 -7.27
N SER A 159 1.93 -22.90 -8.28
CA SER A 159 2.80 -24.07 -8.23
C SER A 159 4.18 -23.77 -7.65
N GLY A 160 4.88 -24.82 -7.22
CA GLY A 160 6.31 -24.75 -6.85
C GLY A 160 6.59 -23.85 -5.65
N GLU A 161 5.70 -23.85 -4.67
CA GLU A 161 5.91 -23.11 -3.42
C GLU A 161 7.18 -23.58 -2.71
N VAL A 162 7.99 -22.61 -2.32
CA VAL A 162 9.13 -22.80 -1.42
C VAL A 162 8.96 -21.90 -0.21
N VAL A 163 9.37 -22.41 0.95
CA VAL A 163 9.18 -21.75 2.25
C VAL A 163 10.52 -21.66 2.96
N ARG A 164 10.80 -20.51 3.57
CA ARG A 164 11.97 -20.30 4.41
C ARG A 164 11.53 -19.74 5.76
N PRO A 165 11.72 -20.50 6.86
CA PRO A 165 11.51 -19.97 8.20
C PRO A 165 12.39 -18.76 8.44
N THR A 166 11.84 -17.74 9.09
CA THR A 166 12.54 -16.51 9.44
C THR A 166 12.74 -16.37 10.94
N GLY A 167 12.29 -17.33 11.74
CA GLY A 167 12.29 -17.25 13.20
C GLY A 167 11.13 -16.40 13.74
N PRO A 168 11.14 -16.08 15.04
CA PRO A 168 10.07 -15.27 15.64
C PRO A 168 10.14 -13.81 15.16
N GLY A 169 8.97 -13.15 15.21
CA GLY A 169 8.81 -11.71 14.92
C GLY A 169 8.04 -11.41 13.63
N LEU A 170 7.76 -10.13 13.42
CA LEU A 170 7.14 -9.65 12.19
C LEU A 170 8.09 -9.82 11.01
N VAL A 171 7.55 -10.25 9.88
CA VAL A 171 8.30 -10.39 8.63
C VAL A 171 7.43 -9.90 7.49
N GLN A 172 7.99 -9.06 6.62
CA GLN A 172 7.28 -8.50 5.46
C GLN A 172 8.08 -8.75 4.19
N ALA A 173 7.46 -9.37 3.18
CA ALA A 173 8.02 -9.41 1.84
C ALA A 173 7.98 -8.00 1.22
N VAL A 174 9.13 -7.52 0.73
CA VAL A 174 9.25 -6.20 0.12
C VAL A 174 9.16 -6.29 -1.40
N GLY A 175 9.73 -7.34 -1.99
CA GLY A 175 9.66 -7.58 -3.44
C GLY A 175 10.77 -8.50 -3.93
N PHE A 176 11.08 -8.40 -5.22
CA PHE A 176 12.04 -9.26 -5.89
C PHE A 176 13.24 -8.48 -6.45
N VAL A 177 14.42 -9.11 -6.41
CA VAL A 177 15.56 -8.73 -7.26
C VAL A 177 16.06 -9.96 -7.99
N GLY A 178 15.83 -10.01 -9.31
CA GLY A 178 15.97 -11.24 -10.08
C GLY A 178 15.07 -12.34 -9.50
N GLY A 179 15.64 -13.49 -9.16
CA GLY A 179 14.90 -14.60 -8.52
C GLY A 179 14.90 -14.59 -6.99
N GLU A 180 15.59 -13.63 -6.36
CA GLU A 180 15.67 -13.52 -4.90
C GLU A 180 14.51 -12.69 -4.34
N VAL A 181 13.99 -13.10 -3.18
CA VAL A 181 13.01 -12.32 -2.42
C VAL A 181 13.75 -11.49 -1.39
N VAL A 182 13.48 -10.18 -1.37
CA VAL A 182 13.91 -9.27 -0.31
C VAL A 182 12.77 -9.11 0.69
N TYR A 183 13.09 -9.21 1.98
CA TYR A 183 12.13 -9.10 3.06
C TYR A 183 12.73 -8.40 4.27
N ASP A 184 11.89 -7.75 5.05
CA ASP A 184 12.27 -7.13 6.33
C ASP A 184 11.92 -8.04 7.49
N ARG A 185 12.73 -7.98 8.56
CA ARG A 185 12.43 -8.60 9.86
C ARG A 185 12.30 -7.51 10.92
N GLY A 186 11.15 -7.50 11.60
CA GLY A 186 10.81 -6.50 12.60
C GLY A 186 10.95 -5.07 12.06
N PHE A 187 11.00 -4.10 12.98
CA PHE A 187 11.29 -2.71 12.61
C PHE A 187 12.79 -2.40 12.57
N ARG A 188 13.61 -3.24 13.19
CA ARG A 188 15.05 -3.00 13.40
C ARG A 188 15.93 -4.24 13.23
N ASP A 189 15.37 -5.40 12.89
CA ASP A 189 16.15 -6.65 12.76
C ASP A 189 16.77 -6.82 11.36
N GLY A 190 16.68 -5.77 10.54
CA GLY A 190 17.35 -5.66 9.26
C GLY A 190 16.51 -6.14 8.08
N ALA A 191 17.00 -5.79 6.90
CA ALA A 191 16.53 -6.37 5.65
C ALA A 191 17.39 -7.56 5.25
N TRP A 192 16.74 -8.53 4.63
CA TRP A 192 17.31 -9.84 4.27
C TRP A 192 16.93 -10.20 2.85
N ARG A 193 17.70 -11.09 2.23
CA ARG A 193 17.36 -11.68 0.94
C ARG A 193 17.55 -13.19 0.96
N THR A 194 16.74 -13.90 0.19
CA THR A 194 16.80 -15.36 0.07
C THR A 194 16.52 -15.81 -1.36
N ASP A 195 17.31 -16.77 -1.84
CA ASP A 195 17.06 -17.52 -3.08
C ASP A 195 16.32 -18.85 -2.82
N PHE A 196 16.06 -19.14 -1.53
CA PHE A 196 15.49 -20.37 -0.96
C PHE A 196 16.38 -21.61 -1.01
N ARG A 197 17.55 -21.55 -1.65
CA ARG A 197 18.50 -22.67 -1.75
C ARG A 197 19.48 -22.69 -0.59
N GLY A 198 19.92 -21.51 -0.14
CA GLY A 198 20.84 -21.36 0.99
C GLY A 198 20.22 -20.66 2.21
N PRO A 199 21.04 -20.42 3.24
CA PRO A 199 20.69 -19.51 4.32
C PRO A 199 20.41 -18.10 3.79
N PRO A 200 19.41 -17.37 4.33
CA PRO A 200 19.19 -15.97 3.99
C PRO A 200 20.40 -15.10 4.29
N VAL A 201 20.62 -14.08 3.46
CA VAL A 201 21.74 -13.14 3.59
C VAL A 201 21.20 -11.78 4.03
N ARG A 202 21.74 -11.24 5.12
CA ARG A 202 21.41 -9.89 5.58
C ARG A 202 21.96 -8.85 4.59
N ILE A 203 21.14 -7.85 4.24
CA ILE A 203 21.58 -6.71 3.44
C ILE A 203 22.32 -5.74 4.38
N PRO A 204 23.63 -5.50 4.18
CA PRO A 204 24.40 -4.73 5.14
C PRO A 204 24.01 -3.24 5.12
N GLY A 205 24.04 -2.61 6.29
CA GLY A 205 23.89 -1.16 6.41
C GLY A 205 22.46 -0.63 6.23
N VAL A 206 21.45 -1.48 6.32
CA VAL A 206 20.04 -1.07 6.24
C VAL A 206 19.23 -1.85 7.29
N ASP A 207 18.36 -1.13 7.99
CA ASP A 207 17.49 -1.72 9.02
C ASP A 207 16.16 -2.17 8.41
N ARG A 208 15.72 -1.49 7.33
CA ARG A 208 14.47 -1.76 6.61
C ARG A 208 14.58 -1.36 5.14
N VAL A 209 14.03 -2.14 4.22
CA VAL A 209 13.88 -1.76 2.80
C VAL A 209 12.42 -1.43 2.52
N VAL A 210 12.18 -0.24 1.97
CA VAL A 210 10.83 0.27 1.67
C VAL A 210 10.40 -0.13 0.26
N ALA A 211 11.32 -0.08 -0.70
CA ALA A 211 11.03 -0.43 -2.09
C ALA A 211 12.29 -0.94 -2.82
N LEU A 212 12.05 -1.63 -3.93
CA LEU A 212 13.05 -2.22 -4.81
C LEU A 212 12.86 -1.70 -6.23
N SER A 213 13.96 -1.50 -6.94
CA SER A 213 13.93 -1.30 -8.39
C SER A 213 14.25 -2.61 -9.11
N ALA A 214 13.79 -2.74 -10.36
CA ALA A 214 14.18 -3.83 -11.25
C ALA A 214 15.70 -3.94 -11.47
N ARG A 215 16.45 -2.87 -11.19
CA ARG A 215 17.92 -2.81 -11.34
C ARG A 215 18.68 -3.21 -10.07
N GLY A 216 17.99 -3.68 -9.03
CA GLY A 216 18.60 -4.10 -7.76
C GLY A 216 19.08 -2.95 -6.87
N LEU A 217 18.51 -1.76 -7.06
CA LEU A 217 18.61 -0.65 -6.11
C LEU A 217 17.45 -0.71 -5.12
N LEU A 218 17.73 -0.25 -3.91
CA LEU A 218 16.84 -0.29 -2.75
C LEU A 218 16.58 1.14 -2.29
N VAL A 219 15.35 1.43 -1.86
CA VAL A 219 15.06 2.50 -0.93
C VAL A 219 15.17 1.91 0.47
N GLY A 220 16.15 2.36 1.25
CA GLY A 220 16.43 1.85 2.58
C GLY A 220 16.24 2.89 3.68
N GLN A 221 16.00 2.39 4.88
CA GLN A 221 15.97 3.15 6.11
C GLN A 221 17.06 2.64 7.07
N ARG A 222 17.75 3.57 7.74
CA ARG A 222 18.67 3.28 8.85
C ARG A 222 18.31 4.16 10.05
N GLY A 223 18.06 3.53 11.19
CA GLY A 223 17.45 4.18 12.35
C GLY A 223 16.12 4.84 12.01
N ASP A 224 15.72 5.84 12.80
CA ASP A 224 14.38 6.41 12.65
C ASP A 224 14.30 7.48 11.54
N ARG A 225 15.43 8.03 11.08
CA ARG A 225 15.44 9.25 10.24
C ARG A 225 16.25 9.17 8.94
N VAL A 226 17.17 8.23 8.80
CA VAL A 226 18.02 8.22 7.60
C VAL A 226 17.29 7.43 6.51
N ARG A 227 16.99 8.11 5.40
CA ARG A 227 16.51 7.50 4.16
C ARG A 227 17.62 7.52 3.12
N LEU A 228 17.86 6.39 2.48
CA LEU A 228 18.98 6.21 1.57
C LEU A 228 18.56 5.41 0.34
N VAL A 229 19.25 5.66 -0.76
CA VAL A 229 19.26 4.75 -1.90
C VAL A 229 20.57 4.00 -1.90
N LEU A 230 20.51 2.68 -2.04
CA LEU A 230 21.66 1.78 -1.95
C LEU A 230 21.52 0.59 -2.90
N ASP A 231 22.59 -0.17 -3.10
CA ASP A 231 22.51 -1.48 -3.76
C ASP A 231 22.36 -2.64 -2.75
N LEU A 232 22.15 -3.85 -3.27
CA LEU A 232 22.06 -5.09 -2.48
C LEU A 232 23.31 -5.42 -1.66
N ARG A 233 24.46 -4.80 -1.95
CA ARG A 233 25.70 -4.98 -1.20
C ARG A 233 25.84 -3.96 -0.07
N GLY A 234 24.82 -3.13 0.17
CA GLY A 234 24.84 -2.09 1.19
C GLY A 234 25.55 -0.81 0.78
N LYS A 235 26.00 -0.70 -0.48
CA LYS A 235 26.70 0.50 -0.94
C LYS A 235 25.69 1.62 -1.14
N VAL A 236 25.76 2.62 -0.27
CA VAL A 236 24.95 3.84 -0.35
C VAL A 236 25.32 4.62 -1.62
N ARG A 237 24.31 4.95 -2.43
CA ARG A 237 24.42 5.84 -3.58
C ARG A 237 24.32 7.28 -3.13
N TRP A 238 23.26 7.60 -2.38
CA TRP A 238 23.01 8.92 -1.80
C TRP A 238 22.01 8.80 -0.64
N ARG A 239 21.89 9.88 0.12
CA ARG A 239 20.98 10.00 1.28
C ARG A 239 20.00 11.15 1.03
N ALA A 240 18.74 10.93 1.32
CA ALA A 240 17.75 11.99 1.21
C ALA A 240 18.00 13.05 2.29
N ALA A 241 17.99 14.32 1.90
CA ALA A 241 18.13 15.43 2.85
C ALA A 241 16.85 15.69 3.66
N ALA A 242 15.69 15.36 3.08
CA ALA A 242 14.36 15.56 3.68
C ALA A 242 13.34 14.64 2.98
N GLY A 243 12.20 14.43 3.63
CA GLY A 243 11.10 13.60 3.12
C GLY A 243 11.34 12.10 3.27
N ASP A 244 10.25 11.34 3.22
CA ASP A 244 10.26 9.89 3.21
C ASP A 244 10.35 9.38 1.77
N LEU A 245 11.42 8.64 1.47
CA LEU A 245 11.54 7.92 0.20
C LEU A 245 10.56 6.74 0.23
N SER A 246 9.77 6.60 -0.83
CA SER A 246 8.76 5.56 -0.94
C SER A 246 9.08 4.56 -2.06
N TRP A 247 8.82 4.92 -3.32
CA TRP A 247 8.82 3.97 -4.45
C TRP A 247 9.72 4.40 -5.61
N PHE A 248 10.28 3.42 -6.32
CA PHE A 248 10.93 3.65 -7.61
C PHE A 248 9.90 3.80 -8.73
N SER A 249 10.22 4.61 -9.74
CA SER A 249 9.48 4.58 -11.01
C SER A 249 9.59 3.19 -11.67
N PRO A 250 8.66 2.80 -12.55
CA PRO A 250 8.68 1.48 -13.20
C PRO A 250 10.01 1.20 -13.92
N ASP A 251 10.60 2.19 -14.58
CA ASP A 251 11.91 2.07 -15.24
C ASP A 251 13.13 2.09 -14.28
N GLY A 252 12.89 2.33 -12.99
CA GLY A 252 13.87 2.47 -11.92
C GLY A 252 14.72 3.75 -11.98
N SER A 253 14.45 4.67 -12.91
CA SER A 253 15.26 5.88 -13.10
C SER A 253 15.00 6.97 -12.06
N ARG A 254 13.87 6.88 -11.35
CA ARG A 254 13.43 7.87 -10.37
C ARG A 254 12.99 7.23 -9.05
N VAL A 255 13.02 8.04 -8.00
CA VAL A 255 12.52 7.72 -6.67
C VAL A 255 11.54 8.80 -6.24
N LEU A 256 10.40 8.40 -5.70
CA LEU A 256 9.44 9.30 -5.09
C LEU A 256 9.83 9.60 -3.64
N ALA A 257 9.82 10.88 -3.27
CA ALA A 257 9.95 11.36 -1.91
C ALA A 257 8.68 12.11 -1.53
N VAL A 258 8.11 11.80 -0.37
CA VAL A 258 6.89 12.42 0.18
C VAL A 258 7.26 13.25 1.40
N ASP A 259 6.81 14.50 1.44
CA ASP A 259 7.05 15.43 2.55
C ASP A 259 5.78 16.25 2.81
N GLY A 260 4.90 15.73 3.66
CA GLY A 260 3.58 16.31 3.88
C GLY A 260 2.74 16.31 2.60
N ASP A 261 2.36 17.50 2.14
CA ASP A 261 1.61 17.73 0.91
C ASP A 261 2.50 17.91 -0.34
N ARG A 262 3.83 17.84 -0.18
CA ARG A 262 4.78 17.96 -1.29
C ARG A 262 5.31 16.61 -1.72
N LEU A 263 5.37 16.42 -3.03
CA LEU A 263 6.04 15.31 -3.67
C LEU A 263 7.28 15.81 -4.39
N ARG A 264 8.39 15.10 -4.22
CA ARG A 264 9.60 15.30 -5.02
C ARG A 264 9.92 14.02 -5.77
N VAL A 265 10.14 14.15 -7.05
CA VAL A 265 10.65 13.09 -7.90
C VAL A 265 12.15 13.27 -8.02
N LEU A 266 12.91 12.34 -7.46
CA LEU A 266 14.36 12.39 -7.38
C LEU A 266 14.96 11.45 -8.43
N ALA A 267 16.13 11.80 -8.96
CA ALA A 267 16.89 10.90 -9.81
C ALA A 267 17.49 9.78 -8.97
N THR A 268 17.33 8.53 -9.42
CA THR A 268 17.87 7.37 -8.69
C THR A 268 19.40 7.40 -8.57
N GLY A 269 20.11 8.03 -9.53
CA GLY A 269 21.58 8.04 -9.55
C GLY A 269 22.23 8.86 -8.44
N ASP A 270 21.69 10.05 -8.17
CA ASP A 270 22.34 11.07 -7.32
C ASP A 270 21.39 11.79 -6.35
N GLY A 271 20.08 11.52 -6.41
CA GLY A 271 19.08 12.17 -5.56
C GLY A 271 18.72 13.60 -5.98
N SER A 272 19.20 14.06 -7.15
CA SER A 272 18.83 15.37 -7.73
C SER A 272 17.32 15.46 -7.98
N VAL A 273 16.72 16.61 -7.67
CA VAL A 273 15.27 16.83 -7.90
C VAL A 273 15.02 16.98 -9.39
N ARG A 274 14.08 16.19 -9.92
CA ARG A 274 13.64 16.20 -11.32
C ARG A 274 12.28 16.85 -11.50
N ALA A 275 11.41 16.72 -10.51
CA ALA A 275 10.13 17.42 -10.44
C ALA A 275 9.73 17.63 -8.98
N GLU A 276 8.99 18.69 -8.72
CA GLU A 276 8.30 18.95 -7.45
C GLU A 276 6.82 19.19 -7.76
N LEU A 277 5.95 18.57 -6.98
CA LEU A 277 4.51 18.64 -7.14
C LEU A 277 3.88 18.93 -5.79
N THR A 278 2.84 19.76 -5.78
CA THR A 278 1.96 19.90 -4.63
C THR A 278 0.78 18.95 -4.80
N LEU A 279 0.48 18.17 -3.77
CA LEU A 279 -0.69 17.31 -3.75
C LEU A 279 -1.97 18.16 -3.83
N PRO A 280 -2.93 17.82 -4.70
CA PRO A 280 -4.23 18.44 -4.71
C PRO A 280 -4.90 18.28 -3.34
N ALA A 281 -5.71 19.25 -2.92
CA ALA A 281 -6.43 19.21 -1.66
C ALA A 281 -7.14 17.87 -1.43
N GLY A 282 -7.11 17.36 -0.20
CA GLY A 282 -7.74 16.09 0.17
C GLY A 282 -7.01 14.83 -0.30
N THR A 283 -5.84 14.96 -0.94
CA THR A 283 -5.01 13.81 -1.32
C THR A 283 -4.11 13.38 -0.16
N ASP A 284 -4.05 12.08 0.10
CA ASP A 284 -3.13 11.50 1.08
C ASP A 284 -1.82 11.06 0.42
N GLY A 285 -0.71 11.68 0.81
CA GLY A 285 0.63 11.37 0.31
C GLY A 285 1.07 9.92 0.53
N SER A 286 0.50 9.23 1.52
CA SER A 286 0.78 7.81 1.78
C SER A 286 0.18 6.86 0.73
N THR A 287 -0.78 7.36 -0.06
CA THR A 287 -1.46 6.57 -1.10
C THR A 287 -0.84 6.73 -2.49
N VAL A 288 0.22 7.54 -2.61
CA VAL A 288 0.80 7.86 -3.91
C VAL A 288 1.57 6.66 -4.47
N VAL A 289 1.20 6.21 -5.66
CA VAL A 289 1.88 5.15 -6.40
C VAL A 289 2.24 5.62 -7.81
N TRP A 290 3.27 5.01 -8.39
CA TRP A 290 3.56 5.21 -9.81
C TRP A 290 2.52 4.51 -10.68
N GLU A 291 2.06 5.21 -11.72
CA GLU A 291 1.26 4.59 -12.80
C GLU A 291 2.13 4.33 -14.03
N GLY A 292 3.09 5.19 -14.29
CA GLY A 292 4.07 5.09 -15.37
C GLY A 292 5.19 6.10 -15.16
N ASP A 293 6.11 6.23 -16.12
CA ASP A 293 7.28 7.11 -15.95
C ASP A 293 6.95 8.61 -15.94
N ARG A 294 5.69 9.02 -16.13
CA ARG A 294 5.27 10.42 -16.20
C ARG A 294 4.04 10.76 -15.36
N SER A 295 3.49 9.78 -14.65
CA SER A 295 2.30 10.00 -13.83
C SER A 295 2.33 9.17 -12.55
N LEU A 296 1.74 9.76 -11.53
CA LEU A 296 1.45 9.16 -10.24
C LEU A 296 -0.08 9.05 -10.10
N LEU A 297 -0.53 8.12 -9.28
CA LEU A 297 -1.91 8.05 -8.82
C LEU A 297 -1.94 8.22 -7.31
N ALA A 298 -3.03 8.80 -6.81
CA ALA A 298 -3.28 8.92 -5.39
C ALA A 298 -4.79 8.83 -5.11
N VAL A 299 -5.15 8.51 -3.87
CA VAL A 299 -6.53 8.59 -3.41
C VAL A 299 -6.75 9.97 -2.81
N ALA A 300 -7.82 10.64 -3.26
CA ALA A 300 -8.22 11.93 -2.73
C ALA A 300 -9.67 11.89 -2.22
N GLU A 301 -9.92 12.53 -1.08
CA GLU A 301 -11.24 12.71 -0.47
C GLU A 301 -11.61 14.20 -0.41
N ARG A 302 -12.76 14.56 -1.01
CA ARG A 302 -13.29 15.93 -1.05
C ARG A 302 -14.80 15.92 -0.93
N GLY A 303 -15.34 16.70 0.02
CA GLY A 303 -16.77 16.85 0.23
C GLY A 303 -17.52 15.53 0.44
N GLY A 304 -16.95 14.62 1.24
CA GLY A 304 -17.53 13.30 1.54
C GLY A 304 -17.53 12.33 0.35
N ARG A 305 -16.79 12.66 -0.72
CA ARG A 305 -16.61 11.81 -1.90
C ARG A 305 -15.13 11.52 -2.08
N VAL A 306 -14.83 10.41 -2.73
CA VAL A 306 -13.46 9.92 -2.94
C VAL A 306 -13.27 9.50 -4.38
N ALA A 307 -12.09 9.76 -4.94
CA ALA A 307 -11.69 9.36 -6.28
C ALA A 307 -10.20 9.00 -6.30
N VAL A 308 -9.79 8.25 -7.31
CA VAL A 308 -8.39 8.19 -7.70
C VAL A 308 -8.08 9.40 -8.58
N VAL A 309 -7.04 10.15 -8.23
CA VAL A 309 -6.52 11.27 -8.99
C VAL A 309 -5.19 10.89 -9.64
N ARG A 310 -4.97 11.37 -10.86
CA ARG A 310 -3.72 11.25 -11.59
C ARG A 310 -2.98 12.57 -11.54
N LEU A 311 -1.71 12.50 -11.14
CA LEU A 311 -0.78 13.63 -11.03
C LEU A 311 0.27 13.44 -12.12
N ARG A 312 0.30 14.32 -13.12
CA ARG A 312 1.37 14.32 -14.11
C ARG A 312 2.58 15.06 -13.54
N LEU A 313 3.77 14.64 -13.95
CA LEU A 313 5.01 15.28 -13.49
C LEU A 313 5.22 16.70 -14.03
N ASP A 314 4.37 17.16 -14.95
CA ASP A 314 4.32 18.55 -15.43
C ASP A 314 3.49 19.46 -14.51
N GLY A 315 2.92 18.93 -13.43
CA GLY A 315 2.09 19.68 -12.47
C GLY A 315 0.59 19.60 -12.74
N THR A 316 0.15 19.02 -13.86
CA THR A 316 -1.29 18.87 -14.14
C THR A 316 -1.91 17.70 -13.36
N ALA A 317 -3.21 17.82 -13.05
CA ALA A 317 -3.95 16.79 -12.33
C ALA A 317 -5.33 16.55 -12.96
N GLU A 318 -5.80 15.30 -12.91
CA GLU A 318 -7.11 14.88 -13.42
C GLU A 318 -7.68 13.74 -12.57
N ARG A 319 -8.98 13.50 -12.63
CA ARG A 319 -9.61 12.33 -11.99
C ARG A 319 -9.46 11.10 -12.87
N ALA A 320 -8.83 10.06 -12.36
CA ALA A 320 -8.73 8.76 -13.03
C ALA A 320 -9.99 7.90 -12.81
N THR A 321 -10.79 8.20 -11.78
CA THR A 321 -12.08 7.53 -11.54
C THR A 321 -13.21 8.53 -11.29
N ALA A 322 -14.46 8.06 -11.40
CA ALA A 322 -15.60 8.81 -10.89
C ALA A 322 -15.45 9.03 -9.36
N ALA A 323 -15.92 10.19 -8.87
CA ALA A 323 -15.98 10.46 -7.45
C ALA A 323 -17.21 9.77 -6.84
N VAL A 324 -17.00 8.93 -5.83
CA VAL A 324 -18.05 8.14 -5.18
C VAL A 324 -18.21 8.55 -3.73
N VAL A 325 -19.43 8.42 -3.19
CA VAL A 325 -19.71 8.79 -1.78
C VAL A 325 -19.02 7.82 -0.83
N VAL A 326 -18.33 8.36 0.17
CA VAL A 326 -17.77 7.57 1.29
C VAL A 326 -18.93 7.12 2.18
N ARG A 327 -19.10 5.81 2.35
CA ARG A 327 -20.12 5.25 3.26
C ARG A 327 -19.43 4.51 4.39
N GLY A 328 -19.78 4.83 5.63
CA GLY A 328 -19.24 4.15 6.82
C GLY A 328 -17.76 4.43 7.07
N GLY A 329 -17.25 5.61 6.69
CA GLY A 329 -15.88 6.06 7.00
C GLY A 329 -14.77 5.29 6.31
N ARG A 330 -15.04 4.65 5.16
CA ARG A 330 -14.06 3.80 4.46
C ARG A 330 -13.83 4.29 3.04
N ALA A 331 -12.56 4.48 2.69
CA ALA A 331 -12.16 4.67 1.32
C ALA A 331 -12.51 3.40 0.51
N PRO A 332 -13.31 3.49 -0.55
CA PRO A 332 -13.62 2.39 -1.44
C PRO A 332 -12.47 2.10 -2.40
N TYR A 333 -11.43 2.92 -2.43
CA TYR A 333 -10.29 2.73 -3.31
C TYR A 333 -9.07 2.24 -2.54
N VAL A 334 -8.40 1.24 -3.10
CA VAL A 334 -7.06 0.81 -2.70
C VAL A 334 -6.22 0.76 -3.97
N LEU A 335 -5.13 1.53 -3.99
CA LEU A 335 -4.15 1.48 -5.08
C LEU A 335 -3.19 0.33 -4.81
N VAL A 336 -3.00 -0.52 -5.82
CA VAL A 336 -2.09 -1.65 -5.73
C VAL A 336 -0.79 -1.21 -6.38
N GLY A 337 0.18 -0.79 -5.56
CA GLY A 337 1.53 -0.49 -6.04
C GLY A 337 2.19 -1.72 -6.67
N GLN A 338 3.18 -1.48 -7.53
CA GLN A 338 4.05 -2.52 -8.08
C GLN A 338 5.20 -2.85 -7.12
#